data_AF-A0ABC8J4F3-F1
#
_entry.id   AF-A0ABC8J4F3-F1
#
_cell.length_a   1.000
_cell.length_b   1.000
_cell.length_c   1.000
_cell.angle_alpha   90.00
_cell.angle_beta   90.00
_cell.angle_gamma   90.00
#
_symmetry.space_group_name_H-M   'P 1'
#
loop_
_entity.id
_entity.type
_entity.pdbx_description
1 polymer ?
#
loop_
_entity_poly.entity_id
_entity_poly.type
_entity_poly.pdbx_seq_one_letter_code
_entity_poly.pdbx_strand_id
1 'polypeptide(L)' 'MEESVRERNHMKKKKKKTDRGLGCGVGSIQMRMRRLRVLIPDGRRLNQPDMLLSKTADYIMHLELRIRFLKTLSDMYSLS' A
#
# COMPACT_ATOMS: atom_id res chain seq x y z
N MET A 1 10.06 45.93 -23.78
CA MET A 1 8.83 45.31 -23.20
C MET A 1 8.79 43.78 -23.29
N GLU A 2 9.71 43.10 -23.99
CA GLU A 2 9.69 41.62 -24.10
C GLU A 2 10.48 40.87 -23.02
N GLU A 3 11.51 41.46 -22.41
CA GLU A 3 12.31 40.78 -21.36
C GLU A 3 11.51 40.50 -20.08
N SER A 4 10.52 41.34 -19.78
CA SER A 4 9.65 41.22 -18.59
C SER A 4 8.63 40.07 -18.67
N VAL A 5 8.45 39.47 -19.85
CA VAL A 5 7.56 38.29 -20.04
C VAL A 5 8.35 36.98 -19.85
N ARG A 6 9.63 36.95 -20.24
CA ARG A 6 10.48 35.75 -20.10
C ARG A 6 10.79 35.43 -18.63
N GLU A 7 10.97 36.44 -17.80
CA GLU A 7 11.31 36.27 -16.39
C GLU A 7 10.13 35.74 -15.55
N ARG A 8 8.90 36.17 -15.87
CA ARG A 8 7.66 35.64 -15.28
C ARG A 8 7.47 34.14 -15.54
N ASN A 9 7.92 33.64 -16.70
CA ASN A 9 7.83 32.22 -17.03
C ASN A 9 8.91 31.37 -16.33
N HIS A 10 10.02 31.95 -15.91
CA HIS A 10 11.06 31.24 -15.16
C HIS A 10 10.66 31.00 -13.70
N MET A 11 9.91 31.93 -13.09
CA MET A 11 9.37 31.78 -11.73
C MET A 11 8.20 30.80 -11.64
N LYS A 12 7.41 30.62 -12.72
CA LYS A 12 6.30 29.65 -12.74
C LYS A 12 6.76 28.19 -12.84
N LYS A 13 7.95 27.91 -13.41
CA LYS A 13 8.51 26.54 -13.46
C LYS A 13 9.20 26.10 -12.16
N LYS A 14 9.55 27.03 -11.26
CA LYS A 14 10.24 26.72 -9.98
C LYS A 14 9.31 26.43 -8.80
N LYS A 15 7.98 26.54 -8.95
CA LYS A 15 6.99 26.25 -7.89
C LYS A 15 6.19 24.96 -8.12
N LYS A 16 6.83 23.91 -8.63
CA LYS A 16 6.20 22.58 -8.75
C LYS A 16 7.08 21.46 -8.17
N LYS A 17 7.79 21.76 -7.09
CA LYS A 17 8.67 20.78 -6.40
C LYS A 17 8.70 20.98 -4.88
N THR A 18 7.59 21.33 -4.24
CA THR A 18 7.53 21.25 -2.77
C THR A 18 6.09 21.36 -2.29
N ASP A 19 5.31 20.31 -2.56
CA ASP A 19 4.20 20.02 -1.66
C ASP A 19 4.04 18.50 -1.56
N ARG A 20 5.08 17.86 -1.01
CA ARG A 20 4.88 16.60 -0.28
C ARG A 20 4.44 16.98 1.13
N GLY A 21 3.31 17.66 1.21
CA GLY A 21 2.62 17.96 2.45
C GLY A 21 2.37 16.64 3.17
N LEU A 22 3.08 16.45 4.27
CA LEU A 22 2.81 15.47 5.30
C LEU A 22 1.42 15.78 5.88
N GLY A 23 0.37 15.40 5.16
CA GLY A 23 -1.00 15.38 5.65
C GLY A 23 -1.15 14.26 6.67
N CYS A 24 -0.79 14.56 7.92
CA CYS A 24 -1.01 13.71 9.08
C CYS A 24 -2.51 13.49 9.26
N GLY A 25 -3.04 12.34 8.85
CA GLY A 25 -4.43 11.95 9.13
C GLY A 25 -5.06 11.08 8.04
N VAL A 26 -5.15 11.60 6.80
CA VAL A 26 -5.87 10.92 5.70
C VAL A 26 -4.91 10.24 4.71
N GLY A 27 -3.73 10.83 4.48
CA GLY A 27 -2.70 10.23 3.64
C GLY A 27 -2.12 8.93 4.22
N SER A 28 -2.16 8.77 5.55
CA SER A 28 -1.68 7.57 6.24
C SER A 28 -2.58 6.35 6.01
N ILE A 29 -3.91 6.51 6.12
CA ILE A 29 -4.88 5.43 5.91
C ILE A 29 -4.89 5.03 4.44
N GLN A 30 -4.94 5.99 3.51
CA GLN A 30 -4.85 5.69 2.08
C GLN A 30 -3.55 4.99 1.71
N MET A 31 -2.41 5.40 2.30
CA MET A 31 -1.13 4.69 2.10
C MET A 31 -1.15 3.28 2.67
N ARG A 32 -1.73 3.07 3.87
CA ARG A 32 -1.91 1.73 4.46
C ARG A 32 -2.80 0.86 3.58
N MET A 33 -3.92 1.38 3.09
CA MET A 33 -4.81 0.67 2.17
C MET A 33 -4.10 0.34 0.85
N ARG A 34 -3.31 1.26 0.30
CA ARG A 34 -2.52 1.01 -0.92
C ARG A 34 -1.48 -0.10 -0.71
N ARG A 35 -0.80 -0.11 0.44
CA ARG A 35 0.13 -1.19 0.82
C ARG A 35 -0.61 -2.51 0.97
N LEU A 36 -1.76 -2.51 1.64
CA LEU A 36 -2.57 -3.70 1.85
C LEU A 36 -2.98 -4.34 0.52
N ARG A 37 -3.43 -3.54 -0.47
CA ARG A 37 -3.77 -4.03 -1.82
C ARG A 37 -2.64 -4.76 -2.53
N VAL A 38 -1.38 -4.47 -2.21
CA VAL A 38 -0.23 -5.13 -2.82
C VAL A 38 0.09 -6.46 -2.13
N LEU A 39 -0.19 -6.56 -0.82
CA LEU A 39 0.11 -7.75 -0.02
C LEU A 39 -0.94 -8.86 -0.17
N ILE A 40 -2.20 -8.48 -0.37
CA ILE A 40 -3.30 -9.44 -0.42
C ILE A 40 -3.41 -10.02 -1.85
N PRO A 41 -3.60 -11.35 -1.99
CA PRO A 41 -3.88 -11.96 -3.29
C PRO A 41 -5.08 -11.30 -3.97
N ASP A 42 -4.93 -10.97 -5.25
CA ASP A 42 -5.89 -10.17 -6.04
C ASP A 42 -6.23 -8.79 -5.46
N GLY A 43 -5.53 -8.31 -4.43
CA GLY A 43 -5.83 -7.09 -3.71
C GLY A 43 -5.82 -5.83 -4.58
N ARG A 44 -5.03 -5.82 -5.66
CA ARG A 44 -5.01 -4.71 -6.64
C ARG A 44 -6.33 -4.54 -7.40
N ARG A 45 -7.12 -5.62 -7.55
CA ARG A 45 -8.43 -5.59 -8.20
C ARG A 45 -9.55 -5.17 -7.24
N LEU A 46 -9.27 -5.12 -5.94
CA LEU A 46 -10.24 -4.77 -4.90
C LEU A 46 -10.20 -3.25 -4.65
N ASN A 47 -11.10 -2.54 -5.31
CA ASN A 47 -11.21 -1.08 -5.17
C ASN A 47 -12.06 -0.66 -3.95
N GLN A 48 -12.98 -1.53 -3.54
CA GLN A 48 -13.85 -1.33 -2.38
C GLN A 48 -13.09 -1.68 -1.08
N PRO A 49 -13.08 -0.80 -0.06
CA PRO A 49 -12.33 -1.01 1.17
C PRO A 49 -12.85 -2.21 1.96
N ASP A 50 -14.17 -2.38 2.06
CA ASP A 50 -14.76 -3.46 2.86
C ASP A 50 -14.41 -4.84 2.29
N MET A 51 -14.50 -4.99 0.97
CA MET A 51 -14.12 -6.22 0.28
C MET A 51 -12.63 -6.53 0.42
N LEU A 52 -11.78 -5.50 0.41
CA LEU A 52 -10.34 -5.66 0.67
C LEU A 52 -10.10 -6.15 2.10
N LEU A 53 -10.82 -5.61 3.09
CA LEU A 53 -10.70 -6.01 4.48
C LEU A 53 -11.21 -7.44 4.72
N SER A 54 -12.35 -7.82 4.14
CA SER A 54 -12.87 -9.20 4.22
C SER A 54 -11.86 -10.19 3.63
N LYS A 55 -11.35 -9.93 2.42
CA LYS A 55 -10.35 -10.80 1.80
C LYS A 55 -9.01 -10.80 2.55
N THR A 56 -8.70 -9.72 3.27
CA THR A 56 -7.54 -9.70 4.18
C THR A 56 -7.73 -10.67 5.33
N ALA A 57 -8.90 -10.69 5.97
CA ALA A 57 -9.21 -11.61 7.07
C ALA A 57 -9.13 -13.07 6.60
N ASP A 58 -9.71 -13.38 5.45
CA ASP A 58 -9.64 -14.72 4.84
C ASP A 58 -8.19 -15.14 4.58
N TYR A 59 -7.37 -14.21 4.07
CA TYR A 59 -5.97 -14.49 3.78
C TYR A 59 -5.14 -14.70 5.05
N ILE A 60 -5.39 -13.94 6.11
CA ILE A 60 -4.75 -14.16 7.42
C ILE A 60 -5.06 -15.58 7.92
N MET A 61 -6.34 -15.98 7.93
CA MET A 61 -6.73 -17.33 8.35
C MET A 61 -6.06 -18.41 7.49
N HIS A 62 -6.00 -18.22 6.18
CA HIS A 62 -5.36 -19.16 5.27
C HIS A 62 -3.85 -19.31 5.55
N LEU A 63 -3.15 -18.21 5.83
CA LEU A 63 -1.74 -18.24 6.20
C LEU A 63 -1.51 -18.95 7.53
N GLU A 64 -2.34 -18.66 8.54
CA GLU A 64 -2.26 -19.33 9.84
C GLU A 64 -2.45 -20.84 9.70
N LEU A 65 -3.45 -21.27 8.92
CA LEU A 65 -3.70 -22.69 8.68
C LEU A 65 -2.52 -23.35 7.98
N ARG A 66 -1.94 -22.72 6.95
CA ARG A 66 -0.74 -23.23 6.26
C ARG A 66 0.44 -23.40 7.21
N ILE A 67 0.68 -22.41 8.08
CA ILE A 67 1.77 -22.47 9.06
C ILE A 67 1.54 -23.62 10.03
N ARG A 68 0.31 -23.76 10.58
CA ARG A 68 -0.02 -24.86 11.49
C ARG A 68 0.18 -26.21 10.82
N PHE A 69 -0.34 -26.38 9.61
CA PHE A 69 -0.18 -27.60 8.83
C PHE A 69 1.30 -27.96 8.60
N LEU A 70 2.11 -27.00 8.14
CA LEU A 70 3.55 -27.22 7.90
C LEU A 70 4.32 -27.54 9.19
N LYS A 71 3.96 -26.90 10.32
CA LYS A 71 4.53 -27.24 11.62
C LYS A 71 4.20 -28.66 12.03
N THR A 72 2.93 -29.07 11.92
CA THR A 72 2.51 -30.45 12.22
C THR A 72 3.25 -31.47 11.36
N LEU A 73 3.42 -31.20 10.06
CA LEU A 73 4.24 -32.06 9.21
C LEU A 73 5.70 -32.09 9.66
N SER A 74 6.30 -30.91 9.92
CA SER A 74 7.68 -30.84 10.41
C SER A 74 7.87 -31.63 11.69
N ASP A 75 6.95 -31.50 12.65
CA ASP A 75 7.00 -32.20 13.93
C ASP A 75 6.91 -33.72 13.73
N MET A 76 6.00 -34.19 12.87
CA MET A 76 5.87 -35.61 12.53
C MET A 76 7.14 -36.20 11.93
N TYR A 77 7.81 -35.48 11.03
CA TYR A 77 9.03 -35.95 10.36
C TYR A 77 10.32 -35.61 11.11
N SER A 78 10.27 -34.77 12.15
CA SER A 78 11.43 -34.47 13.01
C SER A 78 11.47 -35.36 14.25
N LEU A 79 10.38 -36.08 14.56
CA LEU A 79 10.33 -37.10 15.61
C LEU A 79 10.68 -38.52 15.10
N SER A 80 10.90 -38.68 13.80
CA SER A 80 11.41 -39.89 13.14
C SER A 80 12.90 -39.80 12.89
#